data_AF-A0A0U1KUX0-F1
#
_entry.id   AF-A0A0U1KUX0-F1
#
_cell.length_a   1.000
_cell.length_b   1.000
_cell.length_c   1.000
_cell.angle_alpha   90.00
_cell.angle_beta   90.00
_cell.angle_gamma   90.00
#
_symmetry.space_group_name_H-M   'P 1'
#
loop_
_entity.id
_entity.type
_entity.pdbx_description
1 polymer ?
#
loop_
_entity_poly.entity_id
_entity_poly.type
_entity_poly.pdbx_seq_one_letter_code
_entity_poly.pdbx_strand_id
1 'polypeptide(L)' 'MNDLERIASLEKQLSDLGYRSYQIDEIYREAVGTSIIAGLSHEQYQSITEAMQEYIAFASKCLSRTP' A
#
# COMPACT_ATOMS: atom_id res chain seq x y z
N MET A 1 -14.85 9.55 0.89
CA MET A 1 -13.73 8.77 0.35
C MET A 1 -14.07 7.30 0.55
N ASN A 2 -14.23 6.54 -0.51
CA ASN A 2 -14.49 5.09 -0.44
C ASN A 2 -13.15 4.33 -0.27
N ASP A 3 -13.21 3.03 0.04
CA ASP A 3 -12.00 2.23 0.30
C ASP A 3 -11.07 2.16 -0.92
N LEU A 4 -11.62 2.20 -2.13
CA LEU A 4 -10.87 2.23 -3.39
C LEU A 4 -10.07 3.53 -3.58
N GLU A 5 -10.69 4.68 -3.31
CA GLU A 5 -10.03 5.99 -3.36
C GLU A 5 -8.91 6.08 -2.33
N ARG A 6 -9.11 5.47 -1.15
CA ARG A 6 -8.08 5.41 -0.10
C ARG A 6 -6.88 4.61 -0.57
N ILE A 7 -7.12 3.41 -1.09
CA ILE A 7 -6.07 2.55 -1.61
C ILE A 7 -5.32 3.21 -2.77
N ALA A 8 -6.02 3.78 -3.75
CA ALA A 8 -5.39 4.47 -4.87
C ALA A 8 -4.50 5.64 -4.42
N SER A 9 -4.88 6.34 -3.35
CA SER A 9 -4.05 7.39 -2.74
C SER A 9 -2.77 6.83 -2.09
N LEU A 10 -2.84 5.65 -1.48
CA LEU A 10 -1.69 4.99 -0.88
C LEU A 10 -0.74 4.41 -1.94
N GLU A 11 -1.28 3.81 -3.00
CA GLU A 11 -0.49 3.33 -4.15
C GLU A 11 0.29 4.48 -4.80
N LYS A 12 -0.35 5.65 -4.94
CA LYS A 12 0.31 6.85 -5.45
C LYS A 12 1.45 7.28 -4.53
N GLN A 13 1.24 7.32 -3.22
CA GLN A 13 2.30 7.67 -2.25
C GLN A 13 3.47 6.68 -2.31
N LEU A 14 3.20 5.37 -2.37
CA LEU A 14 4.24 4.36 -2.54
C LEU A 14 5.01 4.55 -3.85
N SER A 15 4.30 4.85 -4.95
CA SER A 15 4.92 5.15 -6.25
C SER A 15 5.81 6.39 -6.19
N ASP A 16 5.34 7.46 -5.53
CA ASP A 16 6.11 8.69 -5.31
C ASP A 16 7.35 8.46 -4.43
N LEU A 17 7.30 7.45 -3.55
CA LEU A 17 8.44 6.97 -2.73
C LEU A 17 9.37 6.02 -3.50
N GLY A 18 9.09 5.73 -4.76
CA GLY A 18 9.94 4.91 -5.64
C GLY A 18 9.56 3.43 -5.72
N TYR A 19 8.42 3.02 -5.14
CA TYR A 19 7.93 1.65 -5.29
C TYR A 19 7.39 1.43 -6.70
N ARG A 20 7.70 0.27 -7.26
CA ARG A 20 7.17 -0.15 -8.55
C ARG A 20 5.86 -0.91 -8.37
N SER A 21 5.04 -0.96 -9.43
CA SER A 21 3.75 -1.65 -9.41
C SER A 21 3.83 -3.09 -8.90
N TYR A 22 4.85 -3.86 -9.30
CA TYR A 22 5.01 -5.24 -8.83
C TYR A 22 5.30 -5.35 -7.33
N GLN A 23 5.94 -4.33 -6.73
CA GLN A 23 6.18 -4.29 -5.28
C GLN A 23 4.90 -3.94 -4.54
N ILE A 24 4.09 -3.05 -5.12
CA ILE A 24 2.76 -2.74 -4.60
C ILE A 24 1.88 -3.99 -4.64
N ASP A 25 1.89 -4.75 -5.75
CA ASP A 25 1.19 -6.04 -5.88
C ASP A 25 1.64 -7.07 -4.83
N GLU A 26 2.93 -7.05 -4.44
CA GLU A 26 3.47 -7.90 -3.39
C GLU A 26 2.90 -7.53 -2.02
N ILE A 27 2.76 -6.23 -1.71
CA ILE A 27 2.11 -5.74 -0.47
C ILE A 27 0.67 -6.27 -0.38
N TYR A 28 -0.09 -6.24 -1.49
CA TYR A 28 -1.42 -6.83 -1.51
C TYR A 28 -1.42 -8.33 -1.20
N ARG A 29 -0.49 -9.08 -1.81
CA ARG A 29 -0.38 -10.53 -1.59
C ARG A 29 0.04 -10.85 -0.15
N GLU A 30 0.91 -10.05 0.45
CA GLU A 30 1.30 -10.18 1.85
C GLU A 30 0.13 -9.89 2.80
N ALA A 31 -0.64 -8.85 2.52
CA ALA A 31 -1.74 -8.42 3.39
C ALA A 31 -2.96 -9.35 3.31
N VAL A 32 -3.36 -9.78 2.10
CA VAL A 32 -4.64 -10.48 1.88
C VAL A 32 -4.55 -11.71 0.97
N GLY A 33 -3.35 -12.13 0.57
CA GLY A 33 -3.13 -13.33 -0.26
C GLY A 33 -3.47 -13.16 -1.74
N THR A 34 -3.89 -11.98 -2.19
CA THR A 34 -4.26 -11.69 -3.58
C THR A 34 -3.90 -10.24 -3.94
N SER A 35 -3.59 -9.97 -5.21
CA SER A 35 -3.41 -8.61 -5.74
C SER A 35 -4.68 -8.03 -6.38
N ILE A 36 -5.80 -8.73 -6.27
CA ILE A 36 -7.08 -8.32 -6.86
C ILE A 36 -7.91 -7.61 -5.79
N ILE A 37 -8.18 -6.32 -6.02
CA ILE A 37 -9.00 -5.47 -5.15
C ILE A 37 -10.50 -5.78 -5.26
N ALA A 38 -10.94 -6.28 -6.42
CA ALA A 38 -12.34 -6.55 -6.69
C ALA A 38 -12.87 -7.67 -5.75
N GLY A 39 -13.92 -7.35 -5.00
CA GLY A 39 -14.60 -8.31 -4.12
C GLY A 39 -13.98 -8.50 -2.74
N LEU A 40 -12.99 -7.67 -2.35
CA LEU A 40 -12.43 -7.71 -1.01
C LEU A 40 -13.46 -7.31 0.06
N SER A 41 -13.40 -7.98 1.21
CA SER A 41 -14.17 -7.60 2.40
C SER A 41 -13.61 -6.32 3.02
N HIS A 42 -14.41 -5.66 3.85
CA HIS A 42 -13.96 -4.46 4.57
C HIS A 42 -12.71 -4.73 5.43
N GLU A 43 -12.63 -5.90 6.07
CA GLU A 43 -11.46 -6.32 6.84
C GLU A 43 -10.21 -6.44 5.97
N GLN A 44 -10.34 -7.00 4.76
CA GLN A 44 -9.22 -7.10 3.81
C GLN A 44 -8.75 -5.73 3.34
N TYR A 45 -9.67 -4.80 3.07
CA TYR A 45 -9.32 -3.41 2.77
C TYR A 45 -8.56 -2.75 3.91
N GLN A 46 -8.97 -3.00 5.15
CA GLN A 46 -8.30 -2.49 6.32
C GLN A 46 -6.87 -3.07 6.43
N SER A 47 -6.70 -4.38 6.26
CA SER A 47 -5.38 -5.01 6.29
C SER A 47 -4.43 -4.47 5.21
N ILE A 48 -4.92 -4.25 3.98
CA ILE A 48 -4.11 -3.64 2.91
C ILE A 48 -3.72 -2.20 3.28
N THR A 49 -4.68 -1.43 3.80
CA THR A 49 -4.45 -0.04 4.20
C THR A 49 -3.37 0.04 5.27
N GLU A 50 -3.46 -0.80 6.30
CA GLU A 50 -2.47 -0.86 7.39
C GLU A 50 -1.09 -1.25 6.85
N ALA A 51 -1.01 -2.30 6.03
CA ALA A 51 0.26 -2.72 5.41
C ALA A 51 0.89 -1.60 4.56
N MET A 52 0.13 -0.99 3.65
CA MET A 52 0.63 0.11 2.81
C MET A 52 1.12 1.30 3.65
N GLN A 53 0.42 1.64 4.73
CA GLN A 53 0.84 2.70 5.64
C GLN A 53 2.16 2.40 6.34
N GLU A 54 2.39 1.14 6.74
CA GLU A 54 3.67 0.71 7.32
C GLU A 54 4.82 0.85 6.32
N TYR A 55 4.61 0.40 5.07
CA TYR A 55 5.59 0.55 3.98
C TYR A 55 5.88 2.03 3.68
N ILE A 56 4.87 2.89 3.61
CA ILE A 56 5.03 4.35 3.43
C ILE A 56 5.84 4.93 4.58
N ALA A 57 5.51 4.59 5.83
CA ALA A 57 6.21 5.11 7.00
C ALA A 57 7.67 4.66 7.04
N PHE A 58 7.94 3.42 6.65
CA PHE A 58 9.30 2.89 6.54
C PHE A 58 10.10 3.61 5.46
N ALA A 59 9.58 3.69 4.24
CA ALA A 59 10.23 4.35 3.12
C ALA A 59 10.48 5.84 3.38
N SER A 60 9.52 6.53 3.99
CA SER A 60 9.66 7.93 4.40
C SER A 60 10.81 8.12 5.40
N LYS A 61 10.95 7.20 6.38
CA LYS A 61 12.08 7.22 7.32
C LYS A 61 13.43 6.94 6.64
N CYS A 62 13.46 6.09 5.62
CA CYS A 62 14.67 5.82 4.85
C CYS A 62 15.09 7.06 4.06
N LEU A 63 14.15 7.73 3.38
CA LEU A 63 14.42 8.96 2.63
C LEU A 63 14.88 10.09 3.55
N SER A 64 14.25 10.26 4.72
CA SER A 64 14.64 11.29 5.69
C SER A 64 16.01 11.07 6.34
N ARG A 65 16.59 9.87 6.20
CA ARG A 65 17.93 9.51 6.70
C ARG A 65 19.02 9.66 5.64
N THR A 66 18.67 10.13 4.44
CA THR A 66 19.66 10.45 3.39
C THR A 66 20.25 11.83 3.71
N PRO A 67 21.55 11.93 4.05
CA PRO A 67 22.21 13.20 4.39
C PRO A 67 22.35 14.15 3.20
#